data_AF-A0AAD9L9G8-F1
#
_entry.id   AF-A0AAD9L9G8-F1
#
_cell.length_a   1.000
_cell.length_b   1.000
_cell.length_c   1.000
_cell.angle_alpha   90.00
_cell.angle_beta   90.00
_cell.angle_gamma   90.00
#
_symmetry.space_group_name_H-M   'P 1'
#
loop_
_entity.id
_entity.type
_entity.pdbx_description
1 polymer ?
#
loop_
_entity_poly.entity_id
_entity_poly.type
_entity_poly.pdbx_seq_one_letter_code
_entity_poly.pdbx_strand_id
1 'polypeptide(L)'
;MGVTISNSEFDGKTEYSSSCDGHHYWGFIITGKKTEVTLEGNAIHGMSGRGPKVGGTDDYVVVCHAVNNYFYDNTGHAFDISERGYVLAEGNYFDNVKTPVQPDGKGSIFIPKSAGDCEASIGRDCEVNVLADSGAFVSNLEDDAKKQMGTYCNRVVLLVCGKCN
;
A
#
# COMPACT_ATOMS: atom_id res chain seq x y z
N MET A 1 9.56 -14.08 -5.42
CA MET A 1 9.47 -14.58 -4.01
C MET A 1 8.30 -13.87 -3.38
N GLY A 2 7.42 -14.60 -2.69
CA GLY A 2 6.25 -14.03 -2.01
C GLY A 2 6.50 -13.91 -0.52
N VAL A 3 6.13 -12.77 0.07
CA VAL A 3 6.23 -12.49 1.51
C VAL A 3 4.87 -11.98 2.00
N THR A 4 4.43 -12.44 3.16
CA THR A 4 3.27 -11.88 3.85
C THR A 4 3.74 -11.23 5.14
N ILE A 5 3.36 -9.98 5.35
CA ILE A 5 3.54 -9.22 6.58
C ILE A 5 2.14 -8.98 7.12
N SER A 6 1.79 -9.65 8.21
CA SER A 6 0.41 -9.66 8.69
C SER A 6 0.27 -9.61 10.20
N ASN A 7 -0.78 -8.95 10.67
CA ASN A 7 -1.17 -8.91 12.09
C ASN A 7 -0.05 -8.41 13.02
N SER A 8 0.75 -7.47 12.52
CA SER A 8 1.87 -6.87 13.24
C SER A 8 1.56 -5.43 13.61
N GLU A 9 2.13 -4.98 14.71
CA GLU A 9 2.20 -3.57 15.09
C GLU A 9 3.56 -2.99 14.70
N PHE A 10 3.53 -1.82 14.06
CA PHE A 10 4.66 -0.98 13.73
C PHE A 10 4.50 0.36 14.44
N ASP A 11 5.11 0.46 15.62
CA ASP A 11 5.13 1.67 16.45
C ASP A 11 6.27 2.58 16.01
N GLY A 12 5.91 3.73 15.43
CA GLY A 12 6.83 4.76 14.98
C GLY A 12 7.12 5.86 16.00
N LYS A 13 6.55 5.79 17.21
CA LYS A 13 6.81 6.82 18.23
C LYS A 13 8.27 6.76 18.68
N THR A 14 8.95 7.90 18.58
CA THR A 14 10.39 7.97 18.86
C THR A 14 10.78 9.35 19.37
N GLU A 15 11.80 9.42 20.23
CA GLU A 15 12.41 10.69 20.63
C GLU A 15 13.21 11.32 19.48
N TYR A 16 13.77 10.47 18.60
CA TYR A 16 14.64 10.88 17.50
C TYR A 16 13.98 10.53 16.17
N SER A 17 13.55 11.56 15.44
CA SER A 17 12.88 11.45 14.15
C SER A 17 13.53 12.39 13.13
N SER A 18 13.57 11.99 11.85
CA SER A 18 14.06 12.86 10.78
C SER A 18 13.13 14.05 10.48
N SER A 19 11.87 13.95 10.89
CA SER A 19 10.87 15.02 10.85
C SER A 19 10.90 15.93 12.08
N CYS A 20 11.69 15.60 13.11
CA CYS A 20 11.81 16.37 14.35
C CYS A 20 10.48 16.58 15.12
N ASP A 21 9.53 15.65 14.97
CA ASP A 21 8.17 15.73 15.52
C ASP A 21 7.73 14.45 16.27
N GLY A 22 8.66 13.53 16.49
CA GLY A 22 8.44 12.28 17.20
C GLY A 22 7.90 11.13 16.35
N HIS A 23 7.81 11.29 15.03
CA HIS A 23 7.26 10.29 14.11
C HIS A 23 8.34 9.62 13.24
N HIS A 24 8.35 8.30 13.18
CA HIS A 24 9.37 7.54 12.43
C HIS A 24 9.13 7.61 10.91
N TYR A 25 10.18 7.95 10.15
CA TYR A 25 10.08 8.10 8.68
C TYR A 25 10.39 6.82 7.91
N TRP A 26 11.13 5.88 8.51
CA TRP A 26 11.70 4.73 7.81
C TRP A 26 10.92 3.44 8.04
N GLY A 27 9.59 3.48 7.89
CA GLY A 27 8.71 2.33 8.18
C GLY A 27 9.03 1.09 7.33
N PHE A 28 8.79 1.16 6.02
CA PHE A 28 9.01 0.06 5.10
C PHE A 28 9.70 0.52 3.82
N ILE A 29 10.66 -0.28 3.36
CA ILE A 29 11.21 -0.20 2.00
C ILE A 29 11.01 -1.56 1.34
N ILE A 30 10.00 -1.65 0.49
CA ILE A 30 9.69 -2.85 -0.26
C ILE A 30 10.34 -2.73 -1.63
N THR A 31 11.48 -3.40 -1.79
CA THR A 31 12.23 -3.43 -3.05
C THR A 31 12.87 -4.81 -3.27
N GLY A 32 13.23 -5.09 -4.52
CA GLY A 32 13.87 -6.33 -4.94
C GLY A 32 13.47 -6.73 -6.36
N LYS A 33 14.32 -7.54 -7.01
CA LYS A 33 14.21 -7.81 -8.46
C LYS A 33 12.85 -8.36 -8.90
N LYS A 34 12.27 -9.28 -8.13
CA LYS A 34 10.93 -9.85 -8.33
C LYS A 34 10.30 -10.13 -6.98
N THR A 35 9.67 -9.09 -6.43
CA THR A 35 9.16 -9.06 -5.06
C THR A 35 7.64 -8.93 -5.07
N GLU A 36 7.01 -9.74 -4.24
CA GLU A 36 5.57 -9.85 -4.09
C GLU A 36 5.27 -9.81 -2.59
N VAL A 37 4.53 -8.80 -2.14
CA VAL A 37 4.21 -8.60 -0.73
C VAL A 37 2.71 -8.52 -0.53
N THR A 38 2.20 -9.27 0.45
CA THR A 38 0.92 -8.99 1.08
C THR A 38 1.18 -8.26 2.39
N LEU A 39 0.63 -7.06 2.54
CA LEU A 39 0.62 -6.28 3.77
C LEU A 39 -0.81 -6.32 4.30
N GLU A 40 -1.09 -7.18 5.28
CA GLU A 40 -2.46 -7.50 5.71
C GLU A 40 -2.71 -7.26 7.21
N GLY A 41 -3.75 -6.53 7.57
CA GLY A 41 -4.21 -6.50 8.97
C GLY A 41 -3.21 -5.88 9.94
N ASN A 42 -2.33 -4.99 9.49
CA ASN A 42 -1.29 -4.41 10.33
C ASN A 42 -1.73 -3.12 11.03
N ALA A 43 -1.27 -2.97 12.27
CA ALA A 43 -1.09 -1.76 13.07
C ALA A 43 0.02 -0.82 12.57
N ILE A 44 -0.20 0.28 11.84
CA ILE A 44 0.91 1.16 11.38
C ILE A 44 0.71 2.59 11.87
N HIS A 45 1.53 3.04 12.83
CA HIS A 45 1.28 4.32 13.49
C HIS A 45 2.51 5.08 13.98
N GLY A 46 2.32 6.37 14.29
CA GLY A 46 3.40 7.26 14.72
C GLY A 46 4.44 7.46 13.61
N MET A 47 3.99 7.51 12.35
CA MET A 47 4.86 7.54 11.18
C MET A 47 4.92 8.93 10.53
N SER A 48 5.98 9.21 9.78
CA SER A 48 6.09 10.45 8.97
C SER A 48 6.40 10.19 7.50
N GLY A 49 6.62 8.93 7.13
CA GLY A 49 6.96 8.55 5.76
C GLY A 49 7.00 7.04 5.58
N ARG A 50 7.02 6.62 4.30
CA ARG A 50 7.34 5.25 3.87
C ARG A 50 6.58 4.17 4.64
N GLY A 51 5.28 4.37 4.81
CA GLY A 51 4.36 3.42 5.41
C GLY A 51 3.37 2.86 4.39
N PRO A 52 3.77 2.21 3.27
CA PRO A 52 5.12 1.78 2.86
C PRO A 52 5.75 2.60 1.71
N LYS A 53 7.06 2.45 1.49
CA LYS A 53 7.70 2.74 0.19
C LYS A 53 7.77 1.48 -0.68
N VAL A 54 7.40 1.58 -1.97
CA VAL A 54 7.36 0.45 -2.92
C VAL A 54 8.08 0.79 -4.23
N GLY A 55 8.99 -0.08 -4.67
CA GLY A 55 9.70 0.07 -5.95
C GLY A 55 10.94 0.97 -5.87
N GLY A 56 11.29 1.61 -7.00
CA GLY A 56 12.42 2.56 -7.11
C GLY A 56 13.65 2.03 -7.84
N THR A 57 13.52 0.97 -8.64
CA THR A 57 14.60 0.47 -9.52
C THR A 57 14.00 -0.05 -10.81
N ASP A 58 14.44 0.47 -11.96
CA ASP A 58 13.80 0.25 -13.27
C ASP A 58 13.75 -1.21 -13.72
N ASP A 59 14.77 -2.00 -13.39
CA ASP A 59 14.84 -3.42 -13.73
C ASP A 59 14.07 -4.33 -12.76
N TYR A 60 13.51 -3.77 -11.70
CA TYR A 60 12.78 -4.52 -10.68
C TYR A 60 11.30 -4.57 -11.00
N VAL A 61 10.60 -5.48 -10.36
CA VAL A 61 9.14 -5.56 -10.35
C VAL A 61 8.73 -5.84 -8.92
N VAL A 62 8.04 -4.88 -8.32
CA VAL A 62 7.61 -4.95 -6.93
C VAL A 62 6.10 -4.80 -6.89
N VAL A 63 5.43 -5.84 -6.41
CA VAL A 63 3.97 -5.90 -6.29
C VAL A 63 3.64 -5.93 -4.82
N CYS A 64 2.77 -5.03 -4.36
CA CYS A 64 2.28 -4.98 -2.99
C CYS A 64 0.74 -4.97 -2.98
N HIS A 65 0.14 -5.90 -2.24
CA HIS A 65 -1.28 -5.84 -1.91
C HIS A 65 -1.40 -5.43 -0.45
N ALA A 66 -1.86 -4.19 -0.23
CA ALA A 66 -2.10 -3.63 1.10
C ALA A 66 -3.59 -3.73 1.42
N VAL A 67 -3.95 -4.67 2.29
CA VAL A 67 -5.34 -5.01 2.60
C VAL A 67 -5.63 -4.95 4.10
N ASN A 68 -6.74 -4.34 4.48
CA ASN A 68 -7.25 -4.32 5.86
C ASN A 68 -6.24 -3.80 6.90
N ASN A 69 -5.30 -2.93 6.51
CA ASN A 69 -4.38 -2.32 7.47
C ASN A 69 -5.02 -1.09 8.12
N TYR A 70 -4.61 -0.81 9.35
CA TYR A 70 -4.98 0.40 10.06
C TYR A 70 -3.78 1.35 10.13
N PHE A 71 -3.88 2.47 9.42
CA PHE A 71 -2.90 3.54 9.43
C PHE A 71 -3.42 4.67 10.31
N TYR A 72 -2.68 5.06 11.34
CA TYR A 72 -3.08 6.19 12.16
C TYR A 72 -1.92 7.03 12.65
N ASP A 73 -2.20 8.30 12.97
CA ASP A 73 -1.19 9.23 13.51
C ASP A 73 0.04 9.34 12.58
N ASN A 74 -0.18 9.92 11.40
CA ASN A 74 0.90 10.16 10.44
C ASN A 74 0.94 11.62 10.00
N THR A 75 2.01 12.31 10.38
CA THR A 75 2.22 13.75 10.17
C THR A 75 2.76 14.11 8.79
N GLY A 76 3.19 13.12 8.01
CA GLY A 76 3.81 13.27 6.70
C GLY A 76 3.01 12.56 5.61
N HIS A 77 3.56 11.45 5.12
CA HIS A 77 2.89 10.59 4.12
C HIS A 77 2.97 9.10 4.47
N ALA A 78 2.02 8.30 3.97
CA ALA A 78 2.03 6.84 4.12
C ALA A 78 2.65 6.17 2.87
N PHE A 79 1.88 6.00 1.79
CA PHE A 79 2.33 5.32 0.58
C PHE A 79 3.28 6.20 -0.26
N ASP A 80 4.50 5.71 -0.53
CA ASP A 80 5.48 6.29 -1.47
C ASP A 80 5.76 5.26 -2.58
N ILE A 81 5.11 5.42 -3.74
CA ILE A 81 5.23 4.47 -4.85
C ILE A 81 6.16 5.04 -5.92
N SER A 82 7.30 4.38 -6.09
CA SER A 82 8.34 4.74 -7.06
C SER A 82 8.28 3.82 -8.29
N GLU A 83 9.16 4.06 -9.27
CA GLU A 83 9.22 3.32 -10.53
C GLU A 83 9.14 1.81 -10.30
N ARG A 84 8.30 1.13 -11.09
CA ARG A 84 8.09 -0.33 -11.04
C ARG A 84 7.52 -0.87 -9.72
N GLY A 85 7.05 0.01 -8.84
CA GLY A 85 6.15 -0.34 -7.75
C GLY A 85 4.71 -0.40 -8.24
N TYR A 86 4.00 -1.47 -7.91
CA TYR A 86 2.60 -1.69 -8.26
C TYR A 86 1.84 -2.05 -6.99
N VAL A 87 0.81 -1.27 -6.67
CA VAL A 87 0.06 -1.42 -5.42
C VAL A 87 -1.43 -1.57 -5.68
N LEU A 88 -2.06 -2.53 -4.99
CA LEU A 88 -3.50 -2.51 -4.71
C LEU A 88 -3.67 -2.18 -3.23
N ALA A 89 -4.42 -1.13 -2.93
CA ALA A 89 -4.76 -0.74 -1.57
C ALA A 89 -6.27 -0.80 -1.37
N GLU A 90 -6.76 -1.80 -0.64
CA GLU A 90 -8.20 -2.03 -0.42
C GLU A 90 -8.52 -2.35 1.05
N GLY A 91 -9.71 -1.98 1.53
CA GLY A 91 -10.17 -2.25 2.89
C GLY A 91 -9.34 -1.61 4.02
N ASN A 92 -8.40 -0.73 3.72
CA ASN A 92 -7.58 -0.07 4.74
C ASN A 92 -8.35 1.05 5.42
N TYR A 93 -8.00 1.34 6.68
CA TYR A 93 -8.53 2.45 7.44
C TYR A 93 -7.41 3.47 7.69
N PHE A 94 -7.65 4.73 7.35
CA PHE A 94 -6.72 5.84 7.57
C PHE A 94 -7.33 6.82 8.56
N ASP A 95 -6.63 7.10 9.66
CA ASP A 95 -7.09 7.95 10.75
C ASP A 95 -6.02 8.99 11.11
N ASN A 96 -6.32 10.27 10.90
CA ASN A 96 -5.33 11.35 11.08
C ASN A 96 -4.02 11.09 10.29
N VAL A 97 -4.16 10.68 9.02
CA VAL A 97 -3.05 10.49 8.09
C VAL A 97 -3.01 11.67 7.12
N LYS A 98 -2.02 12.54 7.26
CA LYS A 98 -1.96 13.81 6.51
C LYS A 98 -1.95 13.60 5.00
N THR A 99 -1.12 12.67 4.51
CA THR A 99 -1.01 12.33 3.08
C THR A 99 -1.03 10.81 2.90
N PRO A 100 -2.20 10.17 2.73
CA PRO A 100 -2.27 8.72 2.57
C PRO A 100 -1.43 8.19 1.40
N VAL A 101 -1.38 8.91 0.28
CA VAL A 101 -0.46 8.61 -0.83
C VAL A 101 0.30 9.85 -1.24
N GLN A 102 1.62 9.75 -1.32
CA GLN A 102 2.48 10.82 -1.80
C GLN A 102 2.11 11.16 -3.25
N PRO A 103 1.78 12.43 -3.57
CA PRO A 103 1.45 12.84 -4.93
C PRO A 103 2.66 12.74 -5.85
N ASP A 104 2.40 12.70 -7.17
CA ASP A 104 3.42 12.70 -8.23
C ASP A 104 4.43 11.55 -8.14
N GLY A 105 4.01 10.43 -7.53
CA GLY A 105 4.76 9.18 -7.53
C GLY A 105 4.97 8.65 -8.95
N LYS A 106 6.11 8.00 -9.18
CA LYS A 106 6.45 7.41 -10.48
C LYS A 106 6.00 5.96 -10.63
N GLY A 107 5.42 5.38 -9.58
CA GLY A 107 4.84 4.04 -9.60
C GLY A 107 3.32 4.04 -9.64
N SER A 108 2.75 2.85 -9.67
CA SER A 108 1.33 2.62 -9.92
C SER A 108 0.62 2.17 -8.65
N ILE A 109 -0.53 2.77 -8.37
CA ILE A 109 -1.41 2.38 -7.28
C ILE A 109 -2.86 2.42 -7.73
N PHE A 110 -3.57 1.32 -7.48
CA PHE A 110 -5.01 1.19 -7.66
C PHE A 110 -5.69 1.26 -6.29
N ILE A 111 -6.58 2.24 -6.15
CA ILE A 111 -7.40 2.48 -4.96
C ILE A 111 -8.86 2.37 -5.41
N PRO A 112 -9.58 1.31 -5.02
CA PRO A 112 -10.94 1.10 -5.46
C PRO A 112 -11.90 2.12 -4.85
N LYS A 113 -12.84 2.56 -5.66
CA LYS A 113 -13.94 3.48 -5.27
C LYS A 113 -15.26 2.73 -5.09
N SER A 114 -15.36 1.54 -5.68
CA SER A 114 -16.51 0.65 -5.55
C SER A 114 -16.07 -0.81 -5.50
N ALA A 115 -16.95 -1.67 -4.98
CA ALA A 115 -16.72 -3.11 -4.93
C ALA A 115 -16.41 -3.69 -6.32
N GLY A 116 -17.17 -3.33 -7.35
CA GLY A 116 -17.01 -3.91 -8.69
C GLY A 116 -15.72 -3.52 -9.43
N ASP A 117 -14.90 -2.60 -8.91
CA ASP A 117 -13.70 -2.11 -9.59
C ASP A 117 -12.60 -3.21 -9.74
N CYS A 118 -12.65 -4.25 -8.90
CA CYS A 118 -11.69 -5.35 -8.87
C CYS A 118 -12.06 -6.53 -9.77
N GLU A 119 -13.34 -6.66 -10.17
CA GLU A 119 -13.86 -7.86 -10.81
C GLU A 119 -13.04 -8.25 -12.06
N ALA A 120 -12.76 -7.27 -12.91
CA ALA A 120 -11.99 -7.47 -14.14
C ALA A 120 -10.49 -7.73 -13.90
N SER A 121 -9.94 -7.31 -12.76
CA SER A 121 -8.50 -7.37 -12.48
C SER A 121 -8.11 -8.57 -11.62
N ILE A 122 -8.92 -8.92 -10.62
CA ILE A 122 -8.62 -9.97 -9.64
C ILE A 122 -9.79 -10.95 -9.42
N GLY A 123 -10.90 -10.85 -10.18
CA GLY A 123 -11.97 -11.86 -10.19
C GLY A 123 -12.85 -11.90 -8.94
N ARG A 124 -12.89 -10.78 -8.20
CA ARG A 124 -13.81 -10.56 -7.07
C ARG A 124 -14.06 -9.07 -6.86
N ASP A 125 -15.05 -8.78 -6.02
CA ASP A 125 -15.27 -7.45 -5.47
C ASP A 125 -14.06 -6.95 -4.63
N CYS A 126 -13.77 -5.66 -4.70
CA CYS A 126 -12.85 -4.97 -3.81
C CYS A 126 -13.50 -4.62 -2.47
N GLU A 127 -12.67 -4.36 -1.47
CA GLU A 127 -13.08 -3.63 -0.26
C GLU A 127 -12.68 -2.14 -0.35
N VAL A 128 -13.62 -1.22 -0.10
CA VAL A 128 -13.34 0.23 -0.19
C VAL A 128 -12.62 0.71 1.07
N ASN A 129 -11.60 1.55 0.90
CA ASN A 129 -10.86 2.14 2.03
C ASN A 129 -11.69 3.20 2.77
N VAL A 130 -11.41 3.37 4.07
CA VAL A 130 -12.05 4.37 4.92
C VAL A 130 -11.05 5.45 5.32
N LEU A 131 -11.47 6.71 5.29
CA LEU A 131 -10.66 7.87 5.64
C LEU A 131 -11.37 8.67 6.75
N ALA A 132 -10.72 8.80 7.90
CA ALA A 132 -11.10 9.65 9.01
C ALA A 132 -10.01 10.71 9.21
N ASP A 133 -10.39 11.99 9.20
CA ASP A 133 -9.48 13.14 9.41
C ASP A 133 -8.16 13.06 8.61
N SER A 134 -8.23 12.50 7.41
CA SER A 134 -7.07 12.16 6.57
C SER A 134 -7.11 12.89 5.24
N GLY A 135 -5.94 13.02 4.60
CA GLY A 135 -5.82 13.59 3.26
C GLY A 135 -6.50 12.76 2.17
N ALA A 136 -6.51 13.27 0.94
CA ALA A 136 -7.06 12.54 -0.20
C ALA A 136 -6.26 11.26 -0.50
N PHE A 137 -6.95 10.18 -0.85
CA PHE A 137 -6.36 8.91 -1.25
C PHE A 137 -6.82 8.56 -2.66
N VAL A 138 -5.98 8.85 -3.66
CA VAL A 138 -6.33 8.83 -5.08
C VAL A 138 -5.35 7.96 -5.86
N SER A 139 -5.86 7.11 -6.76
CA SER A 139 -5.05 6.25 -7.63
C SER A 139 -4.05 7.04 -8.47
N ASN A 140 -2.95 6.38 -8.84
CA ASN A 140 -1.98 6.87 -9.83
C ASN A 140 -1.61 5.73 -10.79
N LEU A 141 -1.59 6.01 -12.10
CA LEU A 141 -1.33 4.98 -13.13
C LEU A 141 -2.15 3.70 -12.88
N GLU A 142 -3.45 3.86 -12.65
CA GLU A 142 -4.34 2.80 -12.16
C GLU A 142 -4.37 1.57 -13.09
N ASP A 143 -4.43 1.79 -14.41
CA ASP A 143 -4.46 0.71 -15.40
C ASP A 143 -3.20 -0.15 -15.35
N ASP A 144 -2.04 0.46 -15.08
CA ASP A 144 -0.78 -0.26 -14.92
C ASP A 144 -0.77 -1.09 -13.63
N ALA A 145 -1.32 -0.56 -12.54
CA ALA A 145 -1.50 -1.31 -11.30
C ALA A 145 -2.45 -2.50 -11.51
N LYS A 146 -3.62 -2.29 -12.10
CA LYS A 146 -4.62 -3.33 -12.40
C LYS A 146 -4.04 -4.45 -13.27
N LYS A 147 -3.38 -4.08 -14.37
CA LYS A 147 -2.70 -5.03 -15.27
C LYS A 147 -1.66 -5.86 -14.52
N GLN A 148 -0.86 -5.21 -13.68
CA GLN A 148 0.13 -5.93 -12.89
C GLN A 148 -0.57 -6.87 -11.90
N MET A 149 -1.55 -6.40 -11.11
CA MET A 149 -2.28 -7.24 -10.14
C MET A 149 -2.89 -8.50 -10.77
N GLY A 150 -3.50 -8.38 -11.95
CA GLY A 150 -4.07 -9.53 -12.66
C GLY A 150 -3.05 -10.62 -12.98
N THR A 151 -1.77 -10.28 -13.15
CA THR A 151 -0.69 -11.25 -13.35
C THR A 151 -0.37 -12.06 -12.08
N TYR A 152 -0.71 -11.55 -10.89
CA TYR A 152 -0.41 -12.16 -9.58
C TYR A 152 -1.65 -12.64 -8.82
N CYS A 153 -2.83 -12.57 -9.44
CA CYS A 153 -4.12 -12.88 -8.82
C CYS A 153 -4.19 -14.32 -8.21
N ASN A 154 -3.47 -15.29 -8.75
CA ASN A 154 -3.40 -16.66 -8.20
C ASN A 154 -2.23 -16.89 -7.21
N ARG A 155 -1.58 -15.84 -6.70
CA ARG A 155 -0.36 -15.96 -5.87
C ARG A 155 -0.60 -15.43 -4.47
N VAL A 156 0.38 -15.66 -3.58
CA VAL A 156 0.34 -15.29 -2.15
C VAL A 156 -0.14 -13.85 -1.91
N VAL A 157 0.17 -12.95 -2.84
CA VAL A 157 -0.25 -11.53 -2.85
C VAL A 157 -1.77 -11.35 -2.74
N LEU A 158 -2.57 -12.21 -3.38
CA LEU A 158 -4.01 -12.04 -3.56
C LEU A 158 -4.82 -13.25 -3.04
N LEU A 159 -4.27 -14.02 -2.09
CA LEU A 159 -4.90 -15.23 -1.53
C LEU A 159 -6.27 -15.01 -0.86
N VAL A 160 -6.72 -13.76 -0.72
CA VAL A 160 -8.08 -13.42 -0.32
C VAL A 160 -9.03 -13.65 -1.53
N CYS A 161 -9.29 -14.92 -1.80
CA CYS A 161 -10.41 -15.56 -2.53
C CYS A 161 -10.98 -14.95 -3.84
N GLY A 162 -10.85 -15.67 -4.96
CA GLY A 162 -11.67 -15.48 -6.17
C GLY A 162 -10.96 -15.95 -7.43
N LYS A 163 -11.58 -16.78 -8.27
CA LYS A 163 -10.95 -17.31 -9.49
C LYS A 163 -10.67 -16.15 -10.46
N CYS A 164 -9.40 -15.97 -10.83
CA CYS A 164 -9.06 -15.15 -11.99
C CYS A 164 -9.59 -15.87 -13.24
N ASN A 165 -10.52 -15.25 -13.97
CA ASN A 165 -11.04 -15.78 -15.24
C ASN A 165 -10.05 -15.58 -16.39
#